data_AF-A0AAU5EUL8-F1
#
_entry.id   AF-A0AAU5EUL8-F1
#
_cell.length_a   1.000
_cell.length_b   1.000
_cell.length_c   1.000
_cell.angle_alpha   90.00
_cell.angle_beta   90.00
_cell.angle_gamma   90.00
#
_symmetry.space_group_name_H-M   'P 1'
#
loop_
_entity.id
_entity.type
_entity.pdbx_description
1 polymer ?
#
loop_
_entity_poly.entity_id
_entity_poly.type
_entity_poly.pdbx_seq_one_letter_code
_entity_poly.pdbx_strand_id
1 'polypeptide(L)'
;MATRVFSDEELEALRSFPSIGKDELIRYFTLTPADEAFLRAQYVLGAAVQLSVLPWLGFVPDDVPAAPLAAVGRLARQLGLGVAYLAGYGERE
;
A
#
# COMPACT_ATOMS: atom_id res chain seq x y z
N MET A 1 -23.40 -21.58 2.60
CA MET A 1 -23.24 -20.73 3.79
C MET A 1 -21.75 -20.41 3.93
N ALA A 2 -21.38 -19.13 3.88
CA ALA A 2 -20.01 -18.73 4.17
C ALA A 2 -19.81 -18.84 5.68
N THR A 3 -18.89 -19.70 6.11
CA THR A 3 -18.45 -19.73 7.52
C THR A 3 -17.88 -18.37 7.84
N ARG A 4 -18.52 -17.64 8.76
CA ARG A 4 -18.02 -16.35 9.24
C ARG A 4 -16.80 -16.61 10.11
N VAL A 5 -15.62 -16.46 9.51
CA VAL A 5 -14.33 -16.78 10.15
C VAL A 5 -13.81 -15.63 11.03
N PHE A 6 -14.28 -14.40 10.79
CA PHE A 6 -13.87 -13.20 11.50
C PHE A 6 -15.09 -12.45 12.06
N SER A 7 -14.90 -11.79 13.21
CA SER A 7 -15.82 -10.79 13.75
C SER A 7 -15.79 -9.50 12.91
N ASP A 8 -16.79 -8.63 13.09
CA ASP A 8 -16.83 -7.34 12.37
C ASP A 8 -15.67 -6.42 12.78
N GLU A 9 -15.25 -6.48 14.05
CA GLU A 9 -14.09 -5.74 14.56
C GLU A 9 -12.77 -6.23 13.98
N GLU A 10 -12.59 -7.56 13.82
CA GLU A 10 -11.42 -8.12 13.13
C GLU A 10 -11.40 -7.75 11.65
N LEU A 11 -12.56 -7.75 10.99
CA LEU A 11 -12.68 -7.30 9.60
C LEU A 11 -12.35 -5.82 9.45
N GLU A 12 -12.78 -4.98 10.38
CA GLU A 12 -12.50 -3.55 10.34
C GLU A 12 -11.02 -3.26 10.62
N ALA A 13 -10.39 -4.00 11.54
CA ALA A 13 -8.96 -3.92 11.76
C ALA A 13 -8.16 -4.28 10.49
N LEU A 14 -8.58 -5.32 9.76
CA LEU A 14 -8.01 -5.72 8.46
C LEU A 14 -8.25 -4.68 7.34
N ARG A 15 -9.09 -3.67 7.55
CA ARG A 15 -9.32 -2.60 6.56
C ARG A 15 -8.49 -1.34 6.80
N SER A 16 -7.77 -1.29 7.91
CA SER A 16 -7.01 -0.11 8.33
C SER A 16 -5.51 -0.33 8.25
N PHE A 17 -4.76 0.74 8.02
CA PHE A 17 -3.31 0.71 8.11
C PHE A 17 -2.84 0.89 9.55
N PRO A 18 -1.98 -0.01 10.07
CA PRO A 18 -1.37 0.20 11.37
C PRO A 18 -0.33 1.33 11.30
N SER A 19 0.08 1.83 12.47
CA SER A 19 1.23 2.72 12.57
C SER A 19 2.49 2.02 12.06
N ILE A 20 3.26 2.68 11.20
CA ILE A 20 4.47 2.11 10.60
C ILE A 20 5.76 2.65 11.25
N GLY A 21 6.67 1.74 11.57
CA GLY A 21 8.01 2.05 12.07
C GLY A 21 9.08 2.18 10.96
N LYS A 22 10.28 2.63 11.34
CA LYS A 22 11.41 2.77 10.40
C LYS A 22 11.87 1.45 9.81
N ASP A 23 11.90 0.39 10.61
CA ASP A 23 12.37 -0.93 10.15
C ASP A 23 11.44 -1.54 9.11
N GLU A 24 10.13 -1.36 9.28
CA GLU A 24 9.10 -1.78 8.34
C GLU A 24 9.19 -0.98 7.03
N LEU A 25 9.43 0.34 7.12
CA LEU A 25 9.67 1.18 5.94
C LEU A 25 10.88 0.70 5.12
N ILE A 26 11.97 0.35 5.80
CA ILE A 26 13.18 -0.15 5.13
C ILE A 26 12.91 -1.52 4.51
N ARG A 27 12.25 -2.42 5.25
CA ARG A 27 12.03 -3.80 4.83
C ARG A 27 11.02 -3.94 3.69
N TYR A 28 9.90 -3.23 3.76
CA TYR A 28 8.75 -3.47 2.88
C TYR A 28 8.50 -2.34 1.87
N PHE A 29 8.88 -1.11 2.22
CA PHE A 29 8.67 0.08 1.38
C PHE A 29 9.97 0.55 0.73
N THR A 30 10.82 -0.41 0.33
CA THR A 30 12.01 -0.16 -0.46
C THR A 30 11.90 -0.95 -1.74
N LEU A 31 11.63 -0.25 -2.84
CA LEU A 31 11.57 -0.88 -4.16
C LEU A 31 12.94 -1.41 -4.59
N THR A 32 12.97 -2.63 -5.09
CA THR A 32 14.11 -3.21 -5.80
C THR A 32 14.07 -2.80 -7.28
N PRO A 33 15.16 -2.98 -8.04
CA PRO A 33 15.15 -2.73 -9.48
C PRO A 33 14.09 -3.53 -10.25
N ALA A 34 13.75 -4.73 -9.78
CA ALA A 34 12.69 -5.54 -10.38
C ALA A 34 11.31 -4.94 -10.13
N ASP A 35 11.05 -4.44 -8.92
CA ASP A 35 9.80 -3.75 -8.58
C ASP A 35 9.66 -2.47 -9.40
N GLU A 36 10.72 -1.69 -9.54
CA GLU A 36 10.72 -0.49 -10.39
C GLU A 36 10.44 -0.82 -11.86
N ALA A 37 11.02 -1.90 -12.40
CA ALA A 37 10.76 -2.33 -13.77
C ALA A 37 9.30 -2.75 -13.98
N PHE A 38 8.74 -3.50 -13.02
CA PHE A 38 7.33 -3.87 -13.01
C PHE A 38 6.41 -2.65 -12.94
N LEU A 39 6.73 -1.69 -12.06
CA LEU A 39 5.93 -0.49 -11.84
C LEU A 39 6.04 0.52 -12.98
N ARG A 40 7.15 0.59 -13.72
CA ARG A 40 7.27 1.41 -14.95
C ARG A 40 6.31 0.98 -16.06
N ALA A 41 5.80 -0.25 -16.04
CA ALA A 41 4.77 -0.66 -17.00
C ALA A 41 3.38 -0.11 -16.63
N GLN A 42 3.17 0.28 -15.37
CA GLN A 42 1.86 0.61 -14.79
C GLN A 42 1.78 2.06 -14.27
N TYR A 43 2.90 2.72 -13.95
CA TYR A 43 3.07 4.10 -13.47
C TYR A 43 2.08 4.62 -12.39
N VAL A 44 1.42 3.76 -11.60
CA VAL A 44 0.50 4.23 -10.54
C VAL A 44 1.12 4.09 -9.15
N LEU A 45 1.25 5.21 -8.42
CA LEU A 45 1.74 5.22 -7.03
C LEU A 45 0.93 4.28 -6.13
N GLY A 46 -0.38 4.13 -6.39
CA GLY A 46 -1.22 3.15 -5.71
C GLY A 46 -0.78 1.70 -5.91
N ALA A 47 -0.36 1.30 -7.12
CA ALA A 47 0.15 -0.05 -7.36
C ALA A 47 1.46 -0.32 -6.59
N ALA A 48 2.32 0.69 -6.44
CA ALA A 48 3.52 0.59 -5.63
C ALA A 48 3.18 0.40 -4.13
N VAL A 49 2.16 1.11 -3.64
CA VAL A 49 1.67 0.92 -2.26
C VAL A 49 1.15 -0.51 -2.08
N GLN A 50 0.30 -1.00 -2.99
CA GLN A 50 -0.23 -2.37 -2.90
C GLN A 50 0.87 -3.44 -2.92
N LEU A 51 1.86 -3.28 -3.81
CA LEU A 51 3.00 -4.20 -3.91
C LEU A 51 3.83 -4.25 -2.62
N SER A 52 4.05 -3.11 -1.96
CA SER A 52 4.76 -3.03 -0.68
C SER A 52 3.94 -3.50 0.52
N VAL A 53 2.63 -3.31 0.48
CA VAL A 53 1.73 -3.64 1.60
C VAL A 53 1.47 -5.14 1.69
N LEU A 54 1.39 -5.83 0.55
CA LEU A 54 1.14 -7.28 0.54
C LEU A 54 2.15 -8.08 1.38
N PRO A 55 3.48 -7.90 1.26
CA PRO A 55 4.45 -8.59 2.13
C PRO A 55 4.51 -8.03 3.56
N TRP A 56 3.99 -6.83 3.82
CA TRP A 56 3.96 -6.22 5.16
C TRP A 56 2.79 -6.74 6.00
N LEU A 57 1.58 -6.69 5.45
CA LEU A 57 0.34 -7.03 6.16
C LEU A 57 -0.20 -8.43 5.80
N GLY A 58 0.22 -9.01 4.67
CA GLY A 58 -0.33 -10.25 4.13
C GLY A 58 -1.61 -10.07 3.30
N PHE A 59 -2.12 -8.85 3.21
CA PHE A 59 -3.29 -8.45 2.42
C PHE A 59 -3.14 -6.98 2.01
N VAL A 60 -4.06 -6.48 1.18
CA VAL A 60 -4.11 -5.07 0.76
C VAL A 60 -5.41 -4.44 1.27
N PRO A 61 -5.36 -3.40 2.12
CA PRO A 61 -6.56 -2.66 2.52
C PRO A 61 -7.29 -2.05 1.32
N ASP A 62 -8.62 -1.94 1.42
CA ASP A 62 -9.47 -1.42 0.34
C ASP A 62 -9.21 0.09 0.07
N ASP A 63 -9.03 0.88 1.13
CA ASP A 63 -8.70 2.31 1.05
C ASP A 63 -7.18 2.51 0.98
N VAL A 64 -6.59 2.19 -0.19
CA VAL A 64 -5.15 2.35 -0.44
C VAL A 64 -4.67 3.80 -0.21
N PRO A 65 -5.43 4.87 -0.55
CA PRO A 65 -5.08 6.24 -0.17
C PRO A 65 -4.88 6.51 1.33
N ALA A 66 -5.48 5.71 2.23
CA ALA A 66 -5.27 5.82 3.68
C ALA A 66 -3.90 5.28 4.16
N ALA A 67 -3.03 4.83 3.25
CA ALA A 67 -1.69 4.34 3.62
C ALA A 67 -0.86 5.40 4.37
N PRO A 68 0.01 5.00 5.32
CA PRO A 68 0.79 5.95 6.10
C PRO A 68 1.64 6.88 5.23
N LEU A 69 1.57 8.19 5.47
CA LEU A 69 2.29 9.21 4.69
C LEU A 69 3.80 8.95 4.58
N ALA A 70 4.42 8.39 5.62
CA ALA A 70 5.84 8.05 5.60
C ALA A 70 6.17 6.95 4.58
N ALA A 71 5.28 5.98 4.41
CA ALA A 71 5.40 4.90 3.44
C ALA A 71 5.20 5.42 2.02
N VAL A 72 4.10 6.17 1.80
CA VAL A 72 3.78 6.80 0.51
C VAL A 72 4.90 7.74 0.07
N GLY A 73 5.39 8.59 0.98
CA GLY A 73 6.47 9.54 0.70
C GLY A 73 7.80 8.87 0.35
N ARG A 74 8.08 7.69 0.90
CA ARG A 74 9.27 6.90 0.54
C ARG A 74 9.15 6.35 -0.89
N LEU A 75 8.03 5.72 -1.22
CA LEU A 75 7.77 5.17 -2.55
C LEU A 75 7.73 6.26 -3.62
N ALA A 76 7.02 7.36 -3.35
CA ALA A 76 6.96 8.52 -4.22
C ALA A 76 8.36 9.06 -4.55
N ARG A 77 9.25 9.14 -3.55
CA ARG A 77 10.64 9.56 -3.75
C ARG A 77 11.44 8.59 -4.63
N GLN A 78 11.28 7.28 -4.44
CA GLN A 78 11.97 6.28 -5.27
C GLN A 78 11.49 6.32 -6.72
N LEU A 79 10.20 6.60 -6.95
CA LEU A 79 9.59 6.64 -8.28
C LEU A 79 9.69 8.03 -8.95
N GLY A 80 10.13 9.07 -8.24
CA GLY A 80 10.14 10.44 -8.75
C GLY A 80 8.73 11.03 -8.94
N LEU A 81 7.74 10.56 -8.19
CA LEU A 81 6.35 11.00 -8.23
C LEU A 81 6.01 11.91 -7.04
N GLY A 82 4.94 12.69 -7.16
CA GLY A 82 4.35 13.40 -6.02
C GLY A 82 3.45 12.48 -5.19
N VAL A 83 3.37 12.69 -3.87
CA VAL A 83 2.44 11.91 -3.02
C VAL A 83 0.97 12.13 -3.38
N ALA A 84 0.65 13.29 -3.98
CA ALA A 84 -0.70 13.64 -4.43
C ALA A 84 -1.23 12.73 -5.55
N TYR A 85 -0.36 12.03 -6.28
CA TYR A 85 -0.77 11.06 -7.30
C TYR A 85 -1.48 9.82 -6.72
N LEU A 86 -1.44 9.65 -5.39
CA LEU A 86 -2.22 8.62 -4.71
C LEU A 86 -3.69 9.03 -4.52
N ALA A 87 -3.99 10.34 -4.51
CA ALA A 87 -5.37 10.81 -4.33
C ALA A 87 -6.23 10.37 -5.53
N GLY A 88 -7.40 9.79 -5.24
CA GLY A 88 -8.31 9.24 -6.25
C GLY A 88 -7.91 7.86 -6.80
N TYR A 89 -6.84 7.25 -6.28
CA TYR A 89 -6.49 5.89 -6.67
C TYR A 89 -7.57 4.89 -6.22
N GLY A 90 -8.10 4.11 -7.18
CA GLY A 90 -9.11 3.10 -6.91
C GLY A 90 -10.56 3.60 -6.95
N GLU A 91 -10.78 4.89 -7.17
CA GLU A 91 -12.11 5.42 -7.46
C GLU A 91 -12.66 4.81 -8.77
N ARG A 92 -13.89 4.33 -8.71
CA ARG A 92 -14.65 3.87 -9.88
C ARG A 92 -15.69 4.92 -10.19
N GLU A 93 -15.78 5.35 -11.46
CA GLU A 93 -16.91 6.17 -11.94
C GLU A 93 -18.26 5.48 -11.73
#